data_AF-A0A926RXG7-F1
#
_entry.id   AF-A0A926RXG7-F1
#
_cell.length_a   1.000
_cell.length_b   1.000
_cell.length_c   1.000
_cell.angle_alpha   90.00
_cell.angle_beta   90.00
_cell.angle_gamma   90.00
#
_symmetry.space_group_name_H-M   'P 1'
#
loop_
_entity.id
_entity.type
_entity.pdbx_description
1 polymer ?
#
loop_
_entity_poly.entity_id
_entity_poly.type
_entity_poly.pdbx_seq_one_letter_code
_entity_poly.pdbx_strand_id
1 'polypeptide(L)'
;MNGYQPYYYPVNNYRQYPTSEIIAHQMPAMLYPQLKNPTLNAVRPFVNYGLQEAKYTSYKHALEEIAAIAYLLGKGFNPQTAHQIVESWELNEYF
;
A
#
# COMPACT_ATOMS: atom_id res chain seq x y z
N MET A 1 -6.31 -12.58 40.29
CA MET A 1 -5.13 -12.72 39.41
C MET A 1 -5.50 -13.71 38.32
N ASN A 2 -5.92 -13.24 37.15
CA ASN A 2 -6.28 -14.11 36.03
C ASN A 2 -5.01 -14.39 35.22
N GLY A 3 -4.54 -15.63 35.28
CA GLY A 3 -3.38 -16.10 34.53
C GLY A 3 -3.73 -16.24 33.05
N TYR A 4 -3.11 -15.42 32.21
CA TYR A 4 -3.10 -15.62 30.77
C TYR A 4 -2.31 -16.90 30.47
N GLN A 5 -3.02 -17.96 30.06
CA GLN A 5 -2.38 -19.16 29.50
C GLN A 5 -2.09 -18.88 28.02
N PRO A 6 -0.82 -18.89 27.58
CA PRO A 6 -0.49 -18.77 26.17
C PRO A 6 -0.90 -20.06 25.45
N TYR A 7 -1.82 -19.97 24.50
CA TYR A 7 -2.16 -21.07 23.61
C TYR A 7 -0.96 -21.37 22.70
N TYR A 8 -0.25 -22.45 22.99
CA TYR A 8 0.84 -22.97 22.18
C TYR A 8 0.22 -23.73 21.00
N TYR A 9 0.14 -23.09 19.83
CA TYR A 9 -0.21 -23.82 18.61
C TYR A 9 0.98 -24.68 18.18
N PRO A 10 0.77 -25.99 17.90
CA PRO A 10 1.83 -26.83 17.36
C PRO A 10 2.28 -26.29 16.00
N VAL A 11 3.59 -26.10 15.84
CA VAL A 11 4.23 -25.64 14.61
C VAL A 11 4.08 -26.74 13.55
N ASN A 12 2.97 -26.67 12.79
CA ASN A 12 2.82 -27.42 11.54
C ASN A 12 3.40 -26.59 10.39
N ASN A 13 4.27 -27.22 9.61
CA ASN A 13 5.14 -26.68 8.55
C ASN A 13 4.41 -26.08 7.32
N TYR A 14 3.53 -25.10 7.50
CA TYR A 14 2.93 -24.37 6.39
C TYR A 14 3.12 -22.87 6.61
N ARG A 15 3.97 -22.29 5.75
CA ARG A 15 4.26 -20.85 5.53
C ARG A 15 4.25 -19.98 6.80
N GLN A 16 5.44 -19.62 7.28
CA GLN A 16 5.59 -18.56 8.28
C GLN A 16 4.97 -17.26 7.75
N TYR A 17 3.84 -16.86 8.33
CA TYR A 17 3.29 -15.53 8.13
C TYR A 17 4.18 -14.50 8.83
N PRO A 18 4.39 -13.31 8.24
CA PRO A 18 5.16 -12.25 8.86
C PRO A 18 4.53 -11.85 10.21
N THR A 19 5.36 -11.47 11.18
CA THR A 19 4.97 -11.12 12.56
C THR A 19 3.79 -10.14 12.64
N SER A 20 3.67 -9.23 11.67
CA SER A 20 2.56 -8.29 11.55
C SER A 20 1.19 -8.96 11.44
N GLU A 21 1.10 -10.10 10.75
CA GLU A 21 -0.16 -10.82 10.55
C GLU A 21 -0.59 -11.55 11.84
N ILE A 22 0.36 -12.09 12.60
CA ILE A 22 0.09 -12.74 13.90
C ILE A 22 -0.48 -11.71 14.88
N ILE A 23 0.13 -10.51 14.95
CA ILE A 23 -0.33 -9.44 15.83
C ILE A 23 -1.71 -8.93 15.40
N ALA A 24 -1.98 -8.82 14.09
CA ALA A 24 -3.28 -8.38 13.57
C ALA A 24 -4.43 -9.33 13.93
N HIS A 25 -4.17 -10.64 13.98
CA HIS A 25 -5.18 -11.63 14.38
C HIS A 25 -5.44 -11.65 15.90
N GLN A 26 -4.50 -11.18 16.71
CA GLN A 26 -4.59 -11.22 18.18
C GLN A 26 -5.07 -9.91 18.81
N MET A 27 -4.95 -8.78 18.10
CA MET A 27 -5.38 -7.47 18.57
C MET A 27 -6.39 -6.84 17.59
N PRO A 28 -7.64 -6.55 18.00
CA PRO A 28 -8.57 -5.77 17.19
C PRO A 28 -8.16 -4.28 17.07
N ALA A 29 -7.02 -3.89 17.63
CA ALA A 29 -6.49 -2.54 17.58
C ALA A 29 -5.70 -2.31 16.28
N MET A 30 -5.85 -1.13 15.71
CA MET A 30 -5.10 -0.68 14.54
C MET A 30 -3.59 -0.84 14.79
N LEU A 31 -2.93 -1.67 13.99
CA LEU A 31 -1.48 -1.77 14.02
C LEU A 31 -0.86 -0.51 13.43
N TYR A 32 0.10 0.07 14.14
CA TYR A 32 0.85 1.27 13.75
C TYR A 32 -0.02 2.49 13.37
N PRO A 33 -0.87 2.99 14.28
CA PRO A 33 -1.78 4.10 14.00
C PRO A 33 -1.05 5.39 13.56
N GLN A 34 0.19 5.58 13.99
CA GLN A 34 1.04 6.71 13.61
C GLN A 34 1.34 6.74 12.09
N LEU A 35 1.24 5.61 11.39
CA LEU A 35 1.52 5.55 9.95
C LEU A 35 0.37 6.04 9.09
N LYS A 36 -0.88 6.04 9.60
CA LYS A 36 -2.08 6.37 8.82
C LYS A 36 -1.96 7.71 8.10
N ASN A 37 -1.66 8.79 8.82
CA ASN A 37 -1.63 10.13 8.24
C ASN A 37 -0.44 10.33 7.29
N PRO A 38 0.81 9.98 7.65
CA PRO A 38 1.94 10.02 6.72
C PRO A 38 1.69 9.23 5.44
N THR A 39 1.17 8.00 5.55
CA THR A 39 0.87 7.15 4.38
C THR A 39 -0.18 7.79 3.49
N LEU A 40 -1.31 8.23 4.05
CA LEU A 40 -2.36 8.86 3.26
C LEU A 40 -1.90 10.19 2.65
N ASN A 41 -1.09 10.98 3.36
CA ASN A 41 -0.55 12.23 2.83
C ASN A 41 0.42 12.00 1.67
N ALA A 42 1.22 10.93 1.73
CA ALA A 42 2.17 10.60 0.67
C ALA A 42 1.47 10.25 -0.65
N VAL A 43 0.32 9.56 -0.58
CA VAL A 43 -0.40 9.10 -1.80
C VAL A 43 -1.49 10.06 -2.27
N ARG A 44 -2.00 10.96 -1.41
CA ARG A 44 -3.17 11.81 -1.71
C ARG A 44 -3.01 12.67 -2.97
N PRO A 45 -1.86 13.29 -3.28
CA PRO A 45 -1.70 14.06 -4.52
C PRO A 45 -1.97 13.21 -5.77
N PHE A 46 -1.47 11.98 -5.80
CA PHE A 46 -1.62 11.05 -6.93
C PHE A 46 -3.04 10.50 -7.03
N VAL A 47 -3.68 10.21 -5.89
CA VAL A 47 -5.10 9.82 -5.87
C VAL A 47 -5.98 10.93 -6.44
N ASN A 48 -5.74 12.18 -6.02
CA ASN A 48 -6.49 13.32 -6.53
C ASN A 48 -6.26 13.52 -8.04
N TYR A 49 -5.02 13.38 -8.50
CA TYR A 49 -4.65 13.47 -9.91
C TYR A 49 -5.33 12.38 -10.75
N GLY A 50 -5.14 11.11 -10.39
CA GLY A 50 -5.73 9.98 -11.12
C GLY A 50 -7.27 10.00 -11.11
N LEU A 51 -7.93 10.54 -10.07
CA LEU A 51 -9.39 10.75 -10.10
C LEU A 51 -9.83 11.84 -11.09
N GLN A 52 -8.99 12.82 -11.40
CA GLN A 52 -9.27 13.79 -12.46
C GLN A 52 -9.04 13.16 -13.84
N GLU A 53 -7.96 12.41 -14.01
CA GLU A 53 -7.65 11.75 -15.27
C GLU A 53 -8.61 10.64 -15.62
N ALA A 54 -9.09 9.86 -14.64
CA ALA A 54 -10.08 8.81 -14.84
C ALA A 54 -11.38 9.31 -15.50
N LYS A 55 -11.65 10.63 -15.47
CA LYS A 55 -12.77 11.26 -16.18
C LYS A 55 -12.56 11.30 -17.70
N TYR A 56 -11.30 11.28 -18.14
CA TYR A 56 -10.87 11.36 -19.53
C TYR A 56 -10.27 10.04 -20.04
N THR A 57 -9.77 9.17 -19.14
CA THR A 57 -9.25 7.84 -19.45
C THR A 57 -10.18 6.74 -18.91
N SER A 58 -9.79 6.02 -17.87
CA SER A 58 -10.63 5.07 -17.13
C SER A 58 -10.17 4.93 -15.68
N TYR A 59 -11.05 4.47 -14.80
CA TYR A 59 -10.67 4.15 -13.42
C TYR A 59 -9.62 3.04 -13.34
N LYS A 60 -9.61 2.07 -14.28
CA LYS A 60 -8.62 1.00 -14.30
C LYS A 60 -7.22 1.58 -14.49
N HIS A 61 -7.07 2.44 -15.50
CA HIS A 61 -5.84 3.13 -15.86
C HIS A 61 -5.28 3.94 -14.69
N ALA A 62 -6.08 4.88 -14.17
CA ALA A 62 -5.71 5.71 -13.04
C ALA A 62 -5.34 4.91 -11.78
N LEU A 63 -6.05 3.79 -11.50
CA LEU A 63 -5.71 2.94 -10.36
C LEU A 63 -4.39 2.18 -10.54
N GLU A 64 -4.07 1.75 -11.76
CA GLU A 64 -2.80 1.09 -12.08
C GLU A 64 -1.62 2.06 -11.89
N GLU A 65 -1.75 3.30 -12.35
CA GLU A 65 -0.74 4.34 -12.13
C GLU A 65 -0.57 4.69 -10.64
N ILE A 66 -1.67 4.95 -9.91
CA ILE A 66 -1.62 5.24 -8.48
C ILE A 66 -0.91 4.10 -7.72
N ALA A 67 -1.21 2.84 -8.07
CA ALA A 67 -0.58 1.68 -7.47
C ALA A 67 0.92 1.60 -7.82
N ALA A 68 1.30 1.89 -9.07
CA ALA A 68 2.69 1.90 -9.50
C ALA A 68 3.51 3.00 -8.78
N ILE A 69 2.96 4.22 -8.67
CA ILE A 69 3.59 5.31 -7.92
C ILE A 69 3.78 4.90 -6.46
N ALA A 70 2.74 4.36 -5.80
CA ALA A 70 2.82 3.92 -4.41
C ALA A 70 3.89 2.82 -4.21
N TYR A 71 4.02 1.89 -5.14
CA TYR A 71 5.07 0.87 -5.13
C TYR A 71 6.47 1.49 -5.24
N LEU A 72 6.67 2.45 -6.16
CA LEU A 72 7.94 3.15 -6.32
C LEU A 72 8.34 3.98 -5.09
N LEU A 73 7.37 4.60 -4.41
CA LEU A 73 7.63 5.24 -3.11
C LEU A 73 8.14 4.22 -2.07
N GLY A 74 7.51 3.03 -2.01
CA GLY A 74 7.97 1.92 -1.16
C GLY A 74 9.36 1.39 -1.53
N LYS A 75 9.79 1.58 -2.77
CA LYS A 75 11.15 1.26 -3.26
C LYS A 75 12.20 2.33 -2.96
N GLY A 76 11.79 3.48 -2.42
CA GLY A 76 12.68 4.58 -2.04
C GLY A 76 12.83 5.70 -3.08
N PHE A 77 12.05 5.67 -4.16
CA PHE A 77 11.98 6.81 -5.07
C PHE A 77 11.25 7.99 -4.41
N ASN A 78 11.72 9.21 -4.65
CA ASN A 78 10.99 10.40 -4.19
C ASN A 78 9.69 10.58 -5.01
N PRO A 79 8.68 11.32 -4.49
CA PRO A 79 7.38 11.50 -5.14
C PRO A 79 7.45 11.96 -6.60
N GLN A 80 8.32 12.92 -6.92
CA GLN A 80 8.43 13.48 -8.26
C GLN A 80 9.03 12.46 -9.24
N THR A 81 10.10 11.76 -8.83
CA THR A 81 10.71 10.73 -9.67
C THR A 81 9.76 9.55 -9.90
N ALA A 82 9.03 9.12 -8.86
CA ALA A 82 8.05 8.03 -9.01
C ALA A 82 6.96 8.38 -10.03
N HIS A 83 6.40 9.60 -9.95
CA HIS A 83 5.44 10.12 -10.91
C HIS A 83 5.99 10.14 -12.34
N GLN A 84 7.17 10.75 -12.54
CA GLN A 84 7.79 10.85 -13.87
C GLN A 84 8.10 9.49 -14.50
N ILE A 85 8.47 8.49 -13.69
CA ILE A 85 8.65 7.12 -14.19
C ILE A 85 7.34 6.58 -14.75
N VAL A 86 6.24 6.69 -14.00
CA VAL A 86 4.94 6.16 -14.43
C VAL A 86 4.41 6.89 -15.67
N GLU A 87 4.46 8.23 -15.68
CA GLU A 87 4.11 9.05 -16.86
C GLU A 87 4.92 8.67 -18.10
N SER A 88 6.19 8.29 -17.94
CA SER A 88 7.03 7.90 -19.08
C SER A 88 6.59 6.61 -19.77
N TRP A 89 5.78 5.78 -19.11
CA TRP A 89 5.26 4.55 -19.70
C TRP A 89 4.15 4.83 -20.71
N GLU A 90 3.40 5.93 -20.51
CA GLU A 90 2.34 6.37 -21.43
C GLU A 90 2.87 6.89 -22.76
N LEU A 91 4.14 7.31 -22.84
CA LEU A 91 4.76 7.76 -24.09
C LEU A 91 4.83 6.65 -25.17
N ASN A 92 4.65 5.38 -24.77
CA ASN A 92 4.58 4.24 -25.68
C ASN A 92 3.15 3.72 -25.88
N GLU A 93 2.16 4.32 -25.23
CA GLU A 93 0.74 4.01 -25.43
C GLU A 93 0.21 4.89 -26.57
N TYR A 94 0.52 4.50 -27.81
CA TYR A 94 -0.02 5.16 -29.00
C TYR A 94 -1.55 5.07 -29.01
N PHE A 95 -2.20 6.24 -29.11
CA PHE A 95 -3.63 6.45 -29.38
C PHE A 95 -4.09 5.85 -30.71
#